data_AF-A0A969YJD6-F1
#
_entry.id   AF-A0A969YJD6-F1
#
_cell.length_a   1.000
_cell.length_b   1.000
_cell.length_c   1.000
_cell.angle_alpha   90.00
_cell.angle_beta   90.00
_cell.angle_gamma   90.00
#
_symmetry.space_group_name_H-M   'P 1'
#
loop_
_entity.id
_entity.type
_entity.pdbx_description
1 polymer ?
#
loop_
_entity_poly.entity_id
_entity_poly.type
_entity_poly.pdbx_seq_one_letter_code
_entity_poly.pdbx_strand_id
1 'polypeptide(L)'
;MDVIAAIREAGVVGAGGAGFPTHVKLAVRAQRVIANGAECEPLLRVDQLAMEHQAAKIVRGLELAMEAAGAPEGVIATKTHYEEAVAALQRAIAGKPDLRLHLMESYYPSGDEKSVIFEVTGQVVPTGKLPIDAGCVVVNVGTAMNIADAADGKPVIEKAVTLCGDVPNPMTVTVPIGVSYRETLALSGFSGDEREYALIVGGPCMGALADSWDDPVTKTTGGLLALPRSHPQIRMRRITVEQQARLARAICCQCNRCTMLCPRHAMGLPVEPHKAMRAISTGNAELLGNAAGVLACSSCGLCTNFACEMGLTPSVVMTMLKQELGRAGVRPVPETDIVPEPWLVAKEVPVSRLMARMHLSGYNSPAPYSERTVTPREVRLPLKQHVGRPAEPVVRVGDRVAKGALIARIPENALGAALHASIAGRVSAVDGQTIVLTGE
;
A
#
# COMPACT_ATOMS: atom_id res chain seq x y z
N MET A 1 -24.62 -17.28 1.29
CA MET A 1 -23.40 -17.53 0.48
C MET A 1 -22.22 -17.40 1.42
N ASP A 2 -21.22 -18.27 1.36
CA ASP A 2 -20.02 -18.10 2.20
C ASP A 2 -19.10 -17.05 1.56
N VAL A 3 -19.16 -15.82 2.09
CA VAL A 3 -18.35 -14.69 1.62
C VAL A 3 -16.86 -14.96 1.80
N ILE A 4 -16.44 -15.61 2.90
CA ILE A 4 -15.02 -15.87 3.17
C ILE A 4 -14.47 -16.89 2.17
N ALA A 5 -15.23 -17.93 1.85
CA ALA A 5 -14.85 -18.92 0.84
C ALA A 5 -14.67 -18.25 -0.53
N ALA A 6 -15.62 -17.42 -0.96
CA ALA A 6 -15.52 -16.70 -2.24
C ALA A 6 -14.30 -15.77 -2.30
N ILE A 7 -14.02 -15.02 -1.23
CA ILE A 7 -12.83 -14.15 -1.13
C ILE A 7 -11.54 -14.97 -1.21
N ARG A 8 -11.51 -16.14 -0.56
CA ARG A 8 -10.35 -17.06 -0.57
C ARG A 8 -10.12 -17.63 -1.97
N GLU A 9 -11.18 -18.11 -2.62
CA GLU A 9 -11.15 -18.70 -3.96
C GLU A 9 -10.74 -17.67 -5.01
N ALA A 10 -11.32 -16.47 -4.99
CA ALA A 10 -11.00 -15.37 -5.90
C ALA A 10 -9.56 -14.83 -5.73
N GLY A 11 -8.86 -15.21 -4.66
CA GLY A 11 -7.50 -14.77 -4.38
C GLY A 11 -7.40 -13.30 -3.98
N VAL A 12 -8.39 -12.78 -3.23
CA VAL A 12 -8.41 -11.38 -2.81
C VAL A 12 -7.35 -11.12 -1.73
N VAL A 13 -6.57 -10.05 -1.94
CA VAL A 13 -5.55 -9.56 -1.01
C VAL A 13 -5.73 -8.06 -0.80
N GLY A 14 -5.17 -7.53 0.28
CA GLY A 14 -5.15 -6.10 0.55
C GLY A 14 -4.49 -5.32 -0.59
N ALA A 15 -5.32 -4.59 -1.35
CA ALA A 15 -4.92 -3.85 -2.55
C ALA A 15 -4.09 -2.58 -2.25
N GLY A 16 -4.08 -2.12 -0.99
CA GLY A 16 -3.34 -0.94 -0.52
C GLY A 16 -1.85 -1.17 -0.23
N GLY A 17 -1.22 -2.17 -0.88
CA GLY A 17 0.24 -2.35 -0.88
C GLY A 17 0.75 -3.57 -0.10
N ALA A 18 0.30 -3.83 1.12
CA ALA A 18 0.86 -4.92 1.93
C ALA A 18 0.50 -6.33 1.41
N GLY A 19 -0.60 -6.47 0.67
CA GLY A 19 -1.02 -7.76 0.11
C GLY A 19 -1.39 -8.79 1.18
N PHE A 20 -1.97 -8.38 2.31
CA PHE A 20 -2.41 -9.35 3.33
C PHE A 20 -3.65 -10.13 2.82
N PRO A 21 -3.72 -11.47 2.95
CA PRO A 21 -4.89 -12.24 2.50
C PRO A 21 -6.20 -11.81 3.18
N THR A 22 -7.15 -11.34 2.37
CA THR A 22 -8.38 -10.69 2.89
C THR A 22 -9.30 -11.66 3.62
N HIS A 23 -9.38 -12.92 3.18
CA HIS A 23 -10.18 -13.94 3.85
C HIS A 23 -9.71 -14.22 5.28
N VAL A 24 -8.40 -14.11 5.56
CA VAL A 24 -7.86 -14.22 6.92
C VAL A 24 -8.16 -12.96 7.73
N LYS A 25 -8.06 -11.78 7.10
CA LYS A 25 -8.35 -10.50 7.77
C LYS A 25 -9.81 -10.39 8.23
N LEU A 26 -10.74 -10.99 7.49
CA LEU A 26 -12.18 -10.97 7.77
C LEU A 26 -12.66 -12.19 8.59
N ALA A 27 -11.83 -13.20 8.80
CA ALA A 27 -12.16 -14.38 9.62
C ALA A 27 -12.06 -14.08 11.14
N VAL A 28 -12.68 -12.98 11.56
CA VAL A 28 -12.70 -12.48 12.95
C VAL A 28 -14.07 -11.87 13.25
N ARG A 29 -14.37 -11.62 14.52
CA ARG A 29 -15.58 -10.88 14.94
C ARG A 29 -15.22 -9.45 15.29
N ALA A 30 -15.68 -8.50 14.47
CA ALA A 30 -15.39 -7.08 14.66
C ALA A 30 -16.65 -6.30 15.06
N GLN A 31 -16.47 -5.14 15.69
CA GLN A 31 -17.55 -4.17 15.91
C GLN A 31 -17.74 -3.28 14.67
N ARG A 32 -16.65 -3.01 13.93
CA ARG A 32 -16.65 -2.14 12.76
C ARG A 32 -15.81 -2.71 11.62
N VAL A 33 -16.27 -2.51 10.39
CA VAL A 33 -15.41 -2.62 9.21
C VAL A 33 -15.20 -1.24 8.63
N ILE A 34 -13.94 -0.84 8.45
CA ILE A 34 -13.54 0.45 7.92
C ILE A 34 -13.00 0.27 6.50
N ALA A 35 -13.69 0.80 5.50
CA ALA A 35 -13.17 0.96 4.15
C ALA A 35 -12.28 2.22 4.08
N ASN A 36 -10.96 2.02 4.03
CA ASN A 36 -9.97 3.08 3.93
C ASN A 36 -9.80 3.52 2.46
N GLY A 37 -10.34 4.69 2.14
CA GLY A 37 -10.13 5.43 0.89
C GLY A 37 -9.27 6.68 1.05
N ALA A 38 -8.65 6.88 2.23
CA ALA A 38 -7.77 8.01 2.52
C ALA A 38 -6.37 7.79 1.91
N GLU A 39 -6.27 7.70 0.58
CA GLU A 39 -5.01 7.57 -0.15
C GLU A 39 -4.13 8.79 0.09
N CYS A 40 -3.13 8.65 0.96
CA CYS A 40 -2.24 9.74 1.33
C CYS A 40 -0.97 9.80 0.47
N GLU A 41 -0.72 8.75 -0.32
CA GLU A 41 0.49 8.64 -1.11
C GLU A 41 0.49 9.67 -2.25
N PRO A 42 1.47 10.61 -2.29
CA PRO A 42 1.44 11.68 -3.28
C PRO A 42 1.46 11.14 -4.70
N LEU A 43 0.83 11.88 -5.62
CA LEU A 43 0.69 11.55 -7.05
C LEU A 43 -0.19 10.34 -7.40
N LEU A 44 -0.52 9.45 -6.45
CA LEU A 44 -1.48 8.37 -6.69
C LEU A 44 -2.93 8.89 -6.62
N ARG A 45 -3.81 8.24 -7.39
CA ARG A 45 -5.23 8.60 -7.53
C ARG A 45 -6.16 7.40 -7.52
N VAL A 46 -5.63 6.19 -7.32
CA VAL A 46 -6.35 4.94 -7.58
C VAL A 46 -7.59 4.84 -6.68
N ASP A 47 -7.42 5.10 -5.40
CA ASP A 47 -8.54 4.98 -4.45
C ASP A 47 -9.56 6.11 -4.63
N GLN A 48 -9.11 7.33 -4.91
CA GLN A 48 -9.99 8.47 -5.17
C GLN A 48 -10.92 8.19 -6.36
N LEU A 49 -10.33 7.81 -7.50
CA LEU A 49 -11.07 7.54 -8.74
C LEU A 49 -11.94 6.28 -8.61
N ALA A 50 -11.49 5.28 -7.84
CA ALA A 50 -12.32 4.12 -7.52
C ALA A 50 -13.58 4.53 -6.74
N MET A 51 -13.45 5.40 -5.75
CA MET A 51 -14.62 5.90 -5.01
C MET A 51 -15.55 6.74 -5.88
N GLU A 52 -15.02 7.55 -6.79
CA GLU A 52 -15.80 8.37 -7.70
C GLU A 52 -16.61 7.52 -8.70
N HIS A 53 -15.97 6.57 -9.38
CA HIS A 53 -16.59 5.81 -10.47
C HIS A 53 -17.25 4.48 -10.02
N GLN A 54 -16.86 3.93 -8.87
CA GLN A 54 -17.26 2.59 -8.42
C GLN A 54 -17.83 2.58 -6.98
N ALA A 55 -18.35 3.71 -6.50
CA ALA A 55 -18.94 3.86 -5.16
C ALA A 55 -19.91 2.73 -4.78
N ALA A 56 -20.87 2.39 -5.66
CA ALA A 56 -21.85 1.34 -5.39
C ALA A 56 -21.21 -0.04 -5.15
N LYS A 57 -20.16 -0.35 -5.92
CA LYS A 57 -19.41 -1.60 -5.79
C LYS A 57 -18.59 -1.63 -4.50
N ILE A 58 -17.98 -0.51 -4.13
CA ILE A 58 -17.27 -0.35 -2.85
C ILE A 58 -18.22 -0.56 -1.68
N VAL A 59 -19.40 0.08 -1.70
CA VAL A 59 -20.43 -0.07 -0.67
C VAL A 59 -20.88 -1.52 -0.57
N ARG A 60 -21.15 -2.19 -1.70
CA ARG A 60 -21.51 -3.61 -1.71
C ARG A 60 -20.40 -4.48 -1.09
N GLY A 61 -19.15 -4.21 -1.44
CA GLY A 61 -17.99 -4.90 -0.89
C GLY A 61 -17.83 -4.70 0.62
N LEU A 62 -18.13 -3.50 1.12
CA LEU A 62 -18.12 -3.19 2.55
C LEU A 62 -19.22 -3.96 3.28
N GLU A 63 -20.45 -3.99 2.76
CA GLU A 63 -21.56 -4.75 3.35
C GLU A 63 -21.22 -6.25 3.45
N LEU A 64 -20.63 -6.82 2.39
CA LEU A 64 -20.16 -8.22 2.40
C LEU A 64 -19.04 -8.44 3.41
N ALA A 65 -18.11 -7.50 3.54
CA ALA A 65 -17.06 -7.57 4.56
C ALA A 65 -17.63 -7.49 5.98
N MET A 66 -18.65 -6.67 6.20
CA MET A 66 -19.38 -6.60 7.48
C MET A 66 -20.08 -7.91 7.79
N GLU A 67 -20.77 -8.53 6.82
CA GLU A 67 -21.39 -9.84 6.97
C GLU A 67 -20.35 -10.89 7.39
N ALA A 68 -19.21 -10.95 6.69
CA ALA A 68 -18.14 -11.90 6.96
C ALA A 68 -17.53 -11.74 8.36
N ALA A 69 -17.33 -10.48 8.79
CA ALA A 69 -16.77 -10.16 10.10
C ALA A 69 -17.82 -10.10 11.23
N GLY A 70 -19.10 -10.27 10.90
CA GLY A 70 -20.22 -10.09 11.83
C GLY A 70 -20.30 -8.70 12.46
N ALA A 71 -19.89 -7.66 11.72
CA ALA A 71 -19.80 -6.30 12.21
C ALA A 71 -21.11 -5.53 12.00
N PRO A 72 -21.68 -4.89 13.05
CA PRO A 72 -22.90 -4.11 12.93
C PRO A 72 -22.72 -2.75 12.24
N GLU A 73 -21.50 -2.23 12.13
CA GLU A 73 -21.25 -0.89 11.57
C GLU A 73 -20.15 -0.91 10.49
N GLY A 74 -20.41 -0.24 9.37
CA GLY A 74 -19.47 -0.01 8.29
C GLY A 74 -19.13 1.48 8.17
N VAL A 75 -17.84 1.80 8.06
CA VAL A 75 -17.36 3.18 7.92
C VAL A 75 -16.52 3.31 6.66
N ILE A 76 -16.81 4.29 5.82
CA ILE A 76 -15.95 4.64 4.69
C ILE A 76 -15.17 5.89 5.07
N ALA A 77 -13.87 5.74 5.31
CA ALA A 77 -12.96 6.83 5.64
C ALA A 77 -12.35 7.40 4.36
N THR A 78 -12.59 8.68 4.08
CA THR A 78 -12.10 9.37 2.88
C THR A 78 -11.78 10.82 3.19
N LYS A 79 -11.20 11.55 2.24
CA LYS A 79 -10.78 12.94 2.46
C LYS A 79 -11.89 13.93 2.10
N THR A 80 -12.01 14.99 2.89
CA THR A 80 -13.06 16.03 2.72
C THR A 80 -13.05 16.66 1.33
N HIS A 81 -11.87 16.89 0.74
CA HIS A 81 -11.72 17.56 -0.56
C HIS A 81 -11.91 16.64 -1.78
N TYR A 82 -12.22 15.36 -1.60
CA TYR A 82 -12.57 14.46 -2.71
C TYR A 82 -14.06 14.61 -3.04
N GLU A 83 -14.48 15.82 -3.42
CA GLU A 83 -15.90 16.21 -3.52
C GLU A 83 -16.74 15.25 -4.37
N GLU A 84 -16.25 14.86 -5.56
CA GLU A 84 -16.95 13.96 -6.46
C GLU A 84 -17.07 12.53 -5.89
N ALA A 85 -16.01 12.03 -5.26
CA ALA A 85 -16.01 10.74 -4.57
C ALA A 85 -16.95 10.76 -3.36
N VAL A 86 -16.94 11.83 -2.57
CA VAL A 86 -17.85 12.01 -1.42
C VAL A 86 -19.31 12.01 -1.90
N ALA A 87 -19.63 12.77 -2.95
CA ALA A 87 -20.98 12.81 -3.52
C ALA A 87 -21.43 11.45 -4.07
N ALA A 88 -20.53 10.70 -4.73
CA ALA A 88 -20.81 9.35 -5.21
C ALA A 88 -21.07 8.37 -4.06
N LEU A 89 -20.24 8.41 -3.02
CA LEU A 89 -20.38 7.57 -1.83
C LEU A 89 -21.64 7.90 -1.02
N GLN A 90 -21.96 9.18 -0.82
CA GLN A 90 -23.18 9.62 -0.13
C GLN A 90 -24.44 9.06 -0.80
N ARG A 91 -24.49 9.11 -2.14
CA ARG A 91 -25.59 8.49 -2.91
C ARG A 91 -25.62 6.97 -2.73
N ALA A 92 -24.47 6.31 -2.73
CA ALA A 92 -24.38 4.85 -2.62
C ALA A 92 -24.75 4.32 -1.22
N ILE A 93 -24.54 5.10 -0.15
CA ILE A 93 -24.93 4.72 1.23
C ILE A 93 -26.34 5.18 1.62
N ALA A 94 -27.02 5.94 0.77
CA ALA A 94 -28.36 6.45 1.08
C ALA A 94 -29.33 5.31 1.42
N GLY A 95 -30.02 5.42 2.56
CA GLY A 95 -30.94 4.40 3.05
C GLY A 95 -30.29 3.19 3.73
N LYS A 96 -28.98 3.20 3.97
CA LYS A 96 -28.23 2.14 4.67
C LYS A 96 -27.81 2.65 6.06
N PRO A 97 -28.61 2.43 7.14
CA PRO A 97 -28.35 3.02 8.46
C PRO A 97 -27.07 2.49 9.13
N ASP A 98 -26.63 1.29 8.76
CA ASP A 98 -25.44 0.64 9.30
C ASP A 98 -24.13 1.16 8.66
N LEU A 99 -24.24 2.07 7.69
CA LEU A 99 -23.11 2.64 6.96
C LEU A 99 -23.01 4.15 7.17
N ARG A 100 -21.78 4.66 7.31
CA ARG A 100 -21.52 6.10 7.34
C ARG A 100 -20.20 6.48 6.66
N LEU A 101 -20.11 7.75 6.25
CA LEU A 101 -18.85 8.35 5.84
C LEU A 101 -18.14 8.98 7.03
N HIS A 102 -16.82 8.89 7.04
CA HIS A 102 -15.95 9.63 7.93
C HIS A 102 -15.01 10.48 7.06
N LEU A 103 -15.19 11.80 7.11
CA LEU A 103 -14.42 12.74 6.31
C LEU A 103 -13.21 13.24 7.10
N MET A 104 -12.04 13.05 6.52
CA MET A 104 -10.75 13.36 7.13
C MET A 104 -10.08 14.55 6.42
N GLU A 105 -9.28 15.30 7.16
CA GLU A 105 -8.45 16.35 6.60
C GLU A 105 -7.29 15.79 5.75
N SER A 106 -6.73 16.63 4.89
CA SER A 106 -5.68 16.25 3.95
C SER A 106 -4.28 16.41 4.54
N TYR A 107 -3.78 15.36 5.19
CA TYR A 107 -2.40 15.33 5.70
C TYR A 107 -1.69 14.00 5.41
N TYR A 108 -0.37 14.00 5.50
CA TYR A 108 0.44 12.79 5.35
C TYR A 108 1.02 12.32 6.70
N PRO A 109 0.90 11.02 7.05
CA PRO A 109 0.14 9.96 6.40
C PRO A 109 -1.24 9.75 7.05
N SER A 110 -2.30 10.40 6.56
CA SER A 110 -3.66 10.17 7.08
C SER A 110 -4.20 8.76 6.78
N GLY A 111 -3.67 8.10 5.74
CA GLY A 111 -4.06 6.74 5.35
C GLY A 111 -3.36 5.60 6.10
N ASP A 112 -2.50 5.88 7.09
CA ASP A 112 -1.90 4.83 7.93
C ASP A 112 -2.99 4.07 8.69
N GLU A 113 -2.91 2.74 8.74
CA GLU A 113 -3.98 1.91 9.32
C GLU A 113 -4.31 2.30 10.77
N LYS A 114 -3.28 2.60 11.58
CA LYS A 114 -3.48 3.04 12.97
C LYS A 114 -4.06 4.45 13.06
N SER A 115 -3.67 5.36 12.16
CA SER A 115 -4.24 6.72 12.08
C SER A 115 -5.72 6.68 11.70
N VAL A 116 -6.11 5.88 10.71
CA VAL A 116 -7.51 5.73 10.32
C VAL A 116 -8.36 5.13 11.45
N ILE A 117 -7.84 4.13 12.17
CA ILE A 117 -8.54 3.58 13.34
C ILE A 117 -8.70 4.66 14.41
N PHE A 118 -7.65 5.41 14.72
CA PHE A 118 -7.69 6.49 15.72
C PHE A 118 -8.69 7.58 15.35
N GLU A 119 -8.73 8.02 14.09
CA GLU A 119 -9.66 9.03 13.59
C GLU A 119 -11.13 8.57 13.67
N VAL A 120 -11.38 7.30 13.36
CA VAL A 120 -12.73 6.73 13.37
C VAL A 120 -13.22 6.38 14.79
N THR A 121 -12.33 5.97 15.68
CA THR A 121 -12.69 5.34 16.97
C THR A 121 -12.21 6.09 18.21
N GLY A 122 -11.25 7.00 18.08
CA GLY A 122 -10.50 7.60 19.18
C GLY A 122 -9.51 6.66 19.87
N GLN A 123 -9.41 5.39 19.45
CA GLN A 123 -8.55 4.38 20.06
C GLN A 123 -7.22 4.26 19.32
N VAL A 124 -6.11 4.21 20.09
CA VAL A 124 -4.78 3.92 19.52
C VAL A 124 -4.51 2.43 19.66
N VAL A 125 -4.19 1.77 18.53
CA VAL A 125 -3.77 0.37 18.53
C VAL A 125 -2.34 0.26 19.07
N PRO A 126 -2.07 -0.46 20.17
CA PRO A 126 -0.72 -0.64 20.69
C PRO A 126 0.23 -1.37 19.73
N THR A 127 1.52 -1.31 20.02
CA THR A 127 2.54 -2.01 19.25
C THR A 127 2.38 -3.53 19.39
N GLY A 128 2.45 -4.25 18.27
CA GLY A 128 2.25 -5.70 18.23
C GLY A 128 0.80 -6.15 18.29
N LYS A 129 -0.14 -5.24 18.53
CA LYS A 129 -1.58 -5.48 18.44
C LYS A 129 -2.09 -5.25 17.01
N LEU A 130 -3.22 -5.87 16.70
CA LEU A 130 -3.89 -5.83 15.41
C LEU A 130 -5.13 -4.91 15.48
N PRO A 131 -5.66 -4.44 14.34
CA PRO A 131 -6.89 -3.65 14.29
C PRO A 131 -8.07 -4.26 15.06
N ILE A 132 -8.15 -5.59 15.10
CA ILE A 132 -9.21 -6.32 15.79
C ILE A 132 -9.17 -6.13 17.31
N ASP A 133 -8.01 -5.83 17.89
CA ASP A 133 -7.87 -5.49 19.31
C ASP A 133 -8.54 -4.14 19.64
N ALA A 134 -8.77 -3.28 18.63
CA ALA A 134 -9.59 -2.06 18.72
C ALA A 134 -11.02 -2.29 18.16
N GLY A 135 -11.45 -3.56 18.03
CA GLY A 135 -12.76 -3.92 17.52
C GLY A 135 -12.99 -3.62 16.03
N CYS A 136 -11.93 -3.40 15.26
CA CYS A 136 -12.03 -2.95 13.87
C CYS A 136 -11.37 -3.92 12.87
N VAL A 137 -11.91 -3.97 11.66
CA VAL A 137 -11.21 -4.50 10.49
C VAL A 137 -11.08 -3.40 9.45
N VAL A 138 -9.87 -3.08 9.02
CA VAL A 138 -9.63 -2.06 7.99
C VAL A 138 -9.40 -2.74 6.64
N VAL A 139 -10.13 -2.36 5.61
CA VAL A 139 -9.91 -2.82 4.22
C VAL A 139 -9.73 -1.61 3.32
N ASN A 140 -8.79 -1.65 2.37
CA ASN A 140 -8.68 -0.58 1.37
C ASN A 140 -9.90 -0.63 0.44
N VAL A 141 -10.33 0.52 -0.11
CA VAL A 141 -11.50 0.59 -1.01
C VAL A 141 -11.39 -0.30 -2.26
N GLY A 142 -10.20 -0.42 -2.87
CA GLY A 142 -9.96 -1.37 -3.95
C GLY A 142 -10.08 -2.83 -3.48
N THR A 143 -9.81 -3.11 -2.20
CA THR A 143 -10.05 -4.44 -1.62
C THR A 143 -11.55 -4.71 -1.46
N ALA A 144 -12.34 -3.71 -1.05
CA ALA A 144 -13.79 -3.82 -0.98
C ALA A 144 -14.39 -4.12 -2.37
N MET A 145 -13.92 -3.45 -3.42
CA MET A 145 -14.33 -3.77 -4.80
C MET A 145 -14.05 -5.23 -5.17
N ASN A 146 -12.84 -5.73 -4.83
CA ASN A 146 -12.47 -7.12 -5.09
C ASN A 146 -13.29 -8.13 -4.27
N ILE A 147 -13.79 -7.75 -3.09
CA ILE A 147 -14.72 -8.58 -2.30
C ILE A 147 -16.07 -8.69 -3.03
N ALA A 148 -16.58 -7.58 -3.56
CA ALA A 148 -17.81 -7.60 -4.35
C ALA A 148 -17.66 -8.46 -5.62
N ASP A 149 -16.54 -8.33 -6.34
CA ASP A 149 -16.24 -9.17 -7.50
C ASP A 149 -16.12 -10.65 -7.15
N ALA A 150 -15.44 -10.97 -6.03
CA ALA A 150 -15.35 -12.33 -5.55
C ALA A 150 -16.72 -12.93 -5.28
N ALA A 151 -17.67 -12.13 -4.77
CA ALA A 151 -19.03 -12.58 -4.54
C ALA A 151 -19.81 -12.87 -5.84
N ASP A 152 -19.44 -12.22 -6.93
CA ASP A 152 -19.94 -12.51 -8.29
C ASP A 152 -19.19 -13.67 -8.98
N GLY A 153 -18.27 -14.35 -8.28
CA GLY A 153 -17.43 -15.40 -8.85
C GLY A 153 -16.30 -14.88 -9.74
N LYS A 154 -15.94 -13.60 -9.66
CA LYS A 154 -14.87 -12.98 -10.44
C LYS A 154 -13.56 -12.95 -9.63
N PRO A 155 -12.51 -13.65 -10.08
CA PRO A 155 -11.22 -13.63 -9.40
C PRO A 155 -10.45 -12.32 -9.64
N VAL A 156 -9.47 -12.04 -8.78
CA VAL A 156 -8.61 -10.87 -8.93
C VAL A 156 -7.57 -11.11 -10.01
N ILE A 157 -7.83 -10.57 -11.20
CA ILE A 157 -7.02 -10.72 -12.42
C ILE A 157 -6.53 -9.40 -13.03
N GLU A 158 -7.05 -8.27 -12.55
CA GLU A 158 -6.73 -6.93 -13.04
C GLU A 158 -6.35 -6.02 -11.87
N LYS A 159 -5.59 -4.97 -12.16
CA LYS A 159 -5.16 -3.98 -11.18
C LYS A 159 -5.25 -2.58 -11.76
N ALA A 160 -5.87 -1.66 -11.02
CA ALA A 160 -5.80 -0.24 -11.29
C ALA A 160 -4.44 0.32 -10.83
N VAL A 161 -3.78 1.07 -11.71
CA VAL A 161 -2.43 1.62 -11.53
C VAL A 161 -2.41 3.08 -11.99
N THR A 162 -1.90 3.99 -11.16
CA THR A 162 -1.65 5.38 -11.58
C THR A 162 -0.28 5.48 -12.27
N LEU A 163 -0.26 6.00 -13.50
CA LEU A 163 0.92 6.33 -14.29
C LEU A 163 1.18 7.83 -14.15
N CYS A 164 2.34 8.18 -13.57
CA CYS A 164 2.67 9.57 -13.25
C CYS A 164 4.19 9.82 -13.37
N GLY A 165 4.62 11.02 -12.97
CA GLY A 165 5.99 11.49 -13.14
C GLY A 165 6.17 12.24 -14.46
N ASP A 166 7.34 12.11 -15.06
CA ASP A 166 7.72 12.73 -16.31
C ASP A 166 7.17 11.93 -17.51
N VAL A 167 5.85 11.84 -17.59
CA VAL A 167 5.12 11.14 -18.64
C VAL A 167 4.25 12.12 -19.44
N PRO A 168 4.07 11.93 -20.76
CA PRO A 168 3.28 12.87 -21.57
C PRO A 168 1.81 13.00 -21.13
N ASN A 169 1.19 11.87 -20.77
CA ASN A 169 -0.21 11.83 -20.34
C ASN A 169 -0.33 11.07 -19.00
N PRO A 170 -0.21 11.75 -17.84
CA PRO A 170 -0.50 11.13 -16.56
C PRO A 170 -1.94 10.61 -16.53
N MET A 171 -2.15 9.38 -16.06
CA MET A 171 -3.45 8.71 -16.11
C MET A 171 -3.53 7.57 -15.10
N THR A 172 -4.72 7.12 -14.78
CA THR A 172 -4.97 5.89 -14.03
C THR A 172 -5.67 4.88 -14.94
N VAL A 173 -5.10 3.68 -15.05
CA VAL A 173 -5.56 2.62 -15.97
C VAL A 173 -5.76 1.31 -15.22
N THR A 174 -6.71 0.49 -15.70
CA THR A 174 -6.90 -0.88 -15.22
C THR A 174 -6.22 -1.83 -16.21
N VAL A 175 -5.24 -2.60 -15.73
CA VAL A 175 -4.46 -3.51 -16.58
C VAL A 175 -4.46 -4.95 -16.04
N PRO A 176 -4.25 -5.97 -16.90
CA PRO A 176 -4.12 -7.35 -16.46
C PRO A 176 -2.95 -7.52 -15.50
N ILE A 177 -3.12 -8.26 -14.41
CA ILE A 177 -2.01 -8.64 -13.54
C ILE A 177 -1.00 -9.44 -14.36
N GLY A 178 0.28 -9.16 -14.18
CA GLY A 178 1.37 -9.81 -14.89
C GLY A 178 1.85 -9.12 -16.16
N VAL A 179 1.14 -8.09 -16.64
CA VAL A 179 1.68 -7.21 -17.70
C VAL A 179 2.94 -6.50 -17.20
N SER A 180 3.90 -6.24 -18.09
CA SER A 180 5.14 -5.54 -17.72
C SER A 180 4.89 -4.08 -17.32
N TYR A 181 5.77 -3.53 -16.48
CA TYR A 181 5.76 -2.09 -16.20
C TYR A 181 5.97 -1.26 -17.47
N ARG A 182 6.82 -1.73 -18.37
CA ARG A 182 7.11 -1.10 -19.67
C ARG A 182 5.85 -0.93 -20.52
N GLU A 183 5.12 -2.02 -20.77
CA GLU A 183 3.89 -1.98 -21.56
C GLU A 183 2.81 -1.12 -20.88
N THR A 184 2.74 -1.17 -19.55
CA THR A 184 1.80 -0.33 -18.79
C THR A 184 2.14 1.15 -18.93
N LEU A 185 3.41 1.55 -18.75
CA LEU A 185 3.86 2.93 -18.90
C LEU A 185 3.65 3.46 -20.31
N ALA A 186 3.81 2.62 -21.34
CA ALA A 186 3.59 3.01 -22.73
C ALA A 186 2.16 3.54 -23.00
N LEU A 187 1.15 3.15 -22.19
CA LEU A 187 -0.22 3.68 -22.28
C LEU A 187 -0.29 5.20 -22.06
N SER A 188 0.64 5.76 -21.28
CA SER A 188 0.77 7.20 -21.05
C SER A 188 1.41 7.95 -22.22
N GLY A 189 1.89 7.23 -23.25
CA GLY A 189 2.70 7.77 -24.34
C GLY A 189 4.18 7.90 -23.98
N PHE A 190 4.61 7.39 -22.82
CA PHE A 190 6.00 7.42 -22.40
C PHE A 190 6.90 6.59 -23.34
N SER A 191 8.03 7.17 -23.75
CA SER A 191 8.98 6.58 -24.70
C SER A 191 10.43 6.63 -24.22
N GLY A 192 10.67 7.07 -22.98
CA GLY A 192 12.01 7.07 -22.38
C GLY A 192 12.51 5.67 -22.00
N ASP A 193 13.78 5.59 -21.61
CA ASP A 193 14.43 4.34 -21.22
C ASP A 193 15.15 4.42 -19.86
N GLU A 194 15.65 3.27 -19.38
CA GLU A 194 16.31 3.09 -18.09
C GLU A 194 17.65 3.84 -17.94
N ARG A 195 18.21 4.35 -19.05
CA ARG A 195 19.48 5.10 -19.05
C ARG A 195 19.27 6.51 -18.54
N GLU A 196 18.16 7.13 -18.91
CA GLU A 196 17.79 8.50 -18.52
C GLU A 196 16.81 8.53 -17.35
N TYR A 197 15.95 7.52 -17.26
CA TYR A 197 14.88 7.44 -16.28
C TYR A 197 15.07 6.30 -15.28
N ALA A 198 14.42 6.45 -14.13
CA ALA A 198 14.21 5.39 -13.16
C ALA A 198 12.73 5.35 -12.80
N LEU A 199 12.26 4.16 -12.46
CA LEU A 199 10.87 3.91 -12.17
C LEU A 199 10.67 3.66 -10.69
N ILE A 200 9.80 4.43 -10.04
CA ILE A 200 9.31 4.11 -8.70
C ILE A 200 8.02 3.29 -8.85
N VAL A 201 7.98 2.11 -8.23
CA VAL A 201 6.80 1.24 -8.18
C VAL A 201 6.12 1.41 -6.82
N GLY A 202 4.83 1.71 -6.83
CA GLY A 202 4.07 2.16 -5.66
C GLY A 202 3.93 3.68 -5.69
N GLY A 203 4.34 4.38 -4.63
CA GLY A 203 4.33 5.84 -4.58
C GLY A 203 5.64 6.47 -4.08
N PRO A 204 5.75 7.80 -4.06
CA PRO A 204 7.00 8.50 -3.83
C PRO A 204 7.51 8.47 -2.38
N CYS A 205 6.73 8.08 -1.40
CA CYS A 205 7.14 7.92 -0.01
C CYS A 205 7.45 6.46 0.34
N MET A 206 6.56 5.53 -0.02
CA MET A 206 6.66 4.11 0.39
C MET A 206 7.09 3.16 -0.73
N GLY A 207 7.08 3.63 -1.99
CA GLY A 207 7.47 2.84 -3.16
C GLY A 207 8.97 2.62 -3.30
N ALA A 208 9.31 1.57 -4.05
CA ALA A 208 10.68 1.12 -4.33
C ALA A 208 11.09 1.44 -5.77
N LEU A 209 12.40 1.46 -6.04
CA LEU A 209 12.88 1.50 -7.41
C LEU A 209 12.62 0.14 -8.06
N ALA A 210 12.18 0.14 -9.32
CA ALA A 210 12.13 -1.07 -10.12
C ALA A 210 13.56 -1.57 -10.41
N ASP A 211 13.77 -2.88 -10.28
CA ASP A 211 15.02 -3.52 -10.70
C ASP A 211 15.02 -3.74 -12.23
N SER A 212 13.89 -4.18 -12.78
CA SER A 212 13.63 -4.27 -14.22
C SER A 212 12.29 -3.64 -14.60
N TRP A 213 12.21 -3.05 -15.79
CA TRP A 213 10.93 -2.55 -16.32
C TRP A 213 10.10 -3.64 -16.98
N ASP A 214 10.69 -4.82 -17.18
CA ASP A 214 9.99 -6.02 -17.65
C ASP A 214 9.46 -6.87 -16.47
N ASP A 215 9.60 -6.34 -15.24
CA ASP A 215 8.93 -6.88 -14.06
C ASP A 215 7.41 -6.63 -14.13
N PRO A 216 6.61 -7.53 -13.54
CA PRO A 216 5.17 -7.51 -13.71
C PRO A 216 4.44 -6.58 -12.74
N VAL A 217 3.33 -6.02 -13.21
CA VAL A 217 2.25 -5.47 -12.37
C VAL A 217 1.66 -6.62 -11.52
N THR A 218 1.58 -6.40 -10.21
CA THR A 218 1.03 -7.37 -9.25
C THR A 218 -0.22 -6.82 -8.57
N LYS A 219 -0.90 -7.64 -7.76
CA LYS A 219 -2.07 -7.23 -6.95
C LYS A 219 -1.81 -5.99 -6.06
N THR A 220 -0.56 -5.71 -5.72
CA THR A 220 -0.15 -4.63 -4.81
C THR A 220 0.45 -3.42 -5.53
N THR A 221 0.62 -3.46 -6.85
CA THR A 221 1.18 -2.34 -7.63
C THR A 221 0.17 -1.19 -7.69
N GLY A 222 0.39 -0.12 -6.92
CA GLY A 222 -0.51 1.05 -6.88
C GLY A 222 -0.19 2.14 -7.91
N GLY A 223 1.07 2.26 -8.32
CA GLY A 223 1.49 3.28 -9.27
C GLY A 223 2.85 3.01 -9.89
N LEU A 224 3.10 3.68 -11.01
CA LEU A 224 4.34 3.65 -11.78
C LEU A 224 4.75 5.11 -12.04
N LEU A 225 5.84 5.55 -11.41
CA LEU A 225 6.32 6.93 -11.50
C LEU A 225 7.66 6.98 -12.22
N ALA A 226 7.65 7.40 -13.48
CA ALA A 226 8.86 7.59 -14.26
C ALA A 226 9.48 8.95 -13.89
N LEU A 227 10.72 8.97 -13.39
CA LEU A 227 11.43 10.20 -13.04
C LEU A 227 12.85 10.18 -13.61
N PRO A 228 13.41 11.33 -14.00
CA PRO A 228 14.80 11.41 -14.43
C PRO A 228 15.75 10.85 -13.36
N ARG A 229 16.82 10.17 -13.76
CA ARG A 229 17.81 9.61 -12.82
C ARG A 229 18.51 10.66 -11.96
N SER A 230 18.54 11.90 -12.43
CA SER A 230 19.05 13.07 -11.71
C SER A 230 18.11 13.54 -10.59
N HIS A 231 16.84 13.12 -10.60
CA HIS A 231 15.83 13.57 -9.66
C HIS A 231 16.20 13.22 -8.20
N PRO A 232 16.02 14.12 -7.22
CA PRO A 232 16.42 13.88 -5.82
C PRO A 232 15.84 12.60 -5.21
N GLN A 233 14.56 12.29 -5.50
CA GLN A 233 13.91 11.06 -5.01
C GLN A 233 14.55 9.77 -5.55
N ILE A 234 15.13 9.81 -6.75
CA ILE A 234 15.85 8.67 -7.32
C ILE A 234 17.24 8.58 -6.71
N ARG A 235 17.97 9.70 -6.65
CA ARG A 235 19.32 9.75 -6.06
C ARG A 235 19.33 9.22 -4.63
N MET A 236 18.37 9.64 -3.80
CA MET A 236 18.28 9.22 -2.40
C MET A 236 18.07 7.70 -2.25
N ARG A 237 17.24 7.08 -3.10
CA ARG A 237 16.96 5.63 -3.06
C ARG A 237 18.12 4.75 -3.52
N ARG A 238 19.08 5.31 -4.26
CA ARG A 238 20.28 4.60 -4.72
C ARG A 238 21.42 4.61 -3.71
N ILE A 239 21.27 5.32 -2.59
CA ILE A 239 22.28 5.37 -1.53
C ILE A 239 22.21 4.09 -0.71
N THR A 240 23.30 3.34 -0.68
CA THR A 240 23.48 2.12 0.13
C THR A 240 23.40 2.40 1.64
N VAL A 241 23.12 1.37 2.44
CA VAL A 241 23.05 1.49 3.90
C VAL A 241 24.38 2.00 4.48
N GLU A 242 25.51 1.52 3.99
CA GLU A 242 26.84 1.92 4.44
C GLU A 242 27.10 3.40 4.14
N GLN A 243 26.69 3.86 2.96
CA GLN A 243 26.77 5.28 2.59
C GLN A 243 25.83 6.14 3.45
N GLN A 244 24.62 5.67 3.74
CA GLN A 244 23.68 6.37 4.63
C GLN A 244 24.28 6.51 6.04
N ALA A 245 24.87 5.45 6.59
CA ALA A 245 25.54 5.51 7.88
C ALA A 245 26.71 6.51 7.85
N ARG A 246 27.56 6.49 6.82
CA ARG A 246 28.66 7.47 6.67
C ARG A 246 28.16 8.90 6.60
N LEU A 247 27.10 9.17 5.84
CA LEU A 247 26.47 10.49 5.78
C LEU A 247 25.92 10.89 7.15
N ALA A 248 25.19 10.00 7.83
CA ALA A 248 24.67 10.28 9.16
C ALA A 248 25.77 10.66 10.16
N ARG A 249 26.94 10.00 10.12
CA ARG A 249 28.10 10.39 10.94
C ARG A 249 28.64 11.79 10.62
N ALA A 250 28.64 12.15 9.34
CA ALA A 250 29.24 13.39 8.87
C ALA A 250 28.35 14.62 9.07
N ILE A 251 27.02 14.49 8.88
CA ILE A 251 26.13 15.65 8.78
C ILE A 251 24.93 15.62 9.74
N CYS A 252 24.66 14.54 10.48
CA CYS A 252 23.52 14.53 11.40
C CYS A 252 23.73 15.54 12.54
N CYS A 253 22.87 16.56 12.63
CA CYS A 253 22.89 17.56 13.70
C CYS A 253 22.26 17.09 15.02
N GLN A 254 21.89 15.80 15.13
CA GLN A 254 21.39 15.16 16.35
C GLN A 254 20.10 15.76 16.97
N CYS A 255 19.36 16.59 16.22
CA CYS A 255 18.04 17.06 16.61
C CYS A 255 17.01 15.90 16.70
N ASN A 256 15.79 16.18 17.18
CA ASN A 256 14.71 15.19 17.29
C ASN A 256 13.52 15.44 16.34
N ARG A 257 13.68 16.29 15.32
CA ARG A 257 12.57 16.71 14.42
C ARG A 257 11.88 15.52 13.72
N CYS A 258 12.63 14.48 13.36
CA CYS A 258 12.08 13.25 12.79
C CYS A 258 11.17 12.47 13.73
N THR A 259 11.28 12.68 15.05
CA THR A 259 10.37 12.14 16.07
C THR A 259 9.24 13.12 16.37
N MET A 260 9.55 14.41 16.49
CA MET A 260 8.54 15.44 16.74
C MET A 260 7.44 15.49 15.68
N LEU A 261 7.76 15.20 14.41
CA LEU A 261 6.80 15.12 13.30
C LEU A 261 6.27 13.69 13.03
N CYS A 262 6.65 12.69 13.83
CA CYS A 262 6.16 11.34 13.59
C CYS A 262 4.70 11.20 14.06
N PRO A 263 3.75 10.81 13.18
CA PRO A 263 2.33 10.69 13.55
C PRO A 263 2.10 9.60 14.59
N ARG A 264 2.82 8.47 14.50
CA ARG A 264 2.74 7.39 15.49
C ARG A 264 3.31 7.82 16.84
N HIS A 265 4.35 8.65 16.86
CA HIS A 265 4.83 9.25 18.10
C HIS A 265 3.80 10.21 18.70
N ALA A 266 3.20 11.07 17.86
CA ALA A 266 2.14 11.96 18.29
C ALA A 266 0.91 11.21 18.85
N MET A 267 0.59 10.02 18.33
CA MET A 267 -0.43 9.13 18.90
C MET A 267 -0.03 8.46 20.23
N GLY A 268 1.16 8.74 20.77
CA GLY A 268 1.65 8.17 22.02
C GLY A 268 2.41 6.84 21.87
N LEU A 269 2.69 6.38 20.64
CA LEU A 269 3.52 5.19 20.41
C LEU A 269 5.02 5.57 20.55
N PRO A 270 5.89 4.63 20.99
CA PRO A 270 7.29 4.94 21.30
C PRO A 270 8.19 5.08 20.04
N VAL A 271 7.66 5.58 18.91
CA VAL A 271 8.38 5.67 17.64
C VAL A 271 9.37 6.84 17.66
N GLU A 272 10.65 6.53 17.87
CA GLU A 272 11.70 7.53 18.06
C GLU A 272 12.82 7.47 16.99
N PRO A 273 12.58 7.84 15.71
CA PRO A 273 13.59 7.77 14.66
C PRO A 273 14.89 8.52 14.96
N HIS A 274 14.83 9.59 15.77
CA HIS A 274 16.03 10.33 16.13
C HIS A 274 17.03 9.46 16.91
N LYS A 275 16.57 8.59 17.82
CA LYS A 275 17.41 7.67 18.58
C LYS A 275 18.08 6.63 17.67
N ALA A 276 17.32 6.09 16.72
CA ALA A 276 17.86 5.18 15.71
C ALA A 276 18.96 5.85 14.85
N MET A 277 18.75 7.12 14.47
CA MET A 277 19.78 7.90 13.79
C MET A 277 21.02 8.13 14.66
N ARG A 278 20.85 8.44 15.96
CA ARG A 278 21.97 8.60 16.90
C ARG A 278 22.78 7.31 16.98
N ALA A 279 22.11 6.18 17.18
CA ALA A 279 22.74 4.85 17.29
C ALA A 279 23.59 4.50 16.06
N ILE A 280 23.07 4.70 14.83
CA ILE A 280 23.85 4.47 13.61
C ILE A 280 24.97 5.50 13.45
N SER A 281 24.74 6.76 13.82
CA SER A 281 25.76 7.81 13.67
C SER A 281 26.93 7.67 14.64
N THR A 282 26.73 7.06 15.80
CA THR A 282 27.80 6.84 16.79
C THR A 282 28.34 5.41 16.76
N GLY A 283 27.63 4.48 16.14
CA GLY A 283 27.89 3.05 16.28
C GLY A 283 27.54 2.49 17.67
N ASN A 284 26.85 3.27 18.52
CA ASN A 284 26.46 2.85 19.86
C ASN A 284 24.99 2.37 19.87
N ALA A 285 24.81 1.04 19.94
CA ALA A 285 23.50 0.41 20.00
C ALA A 285 22.71 0.76 21.27
N GLU A 286 23.35 1.17 22.37
CA GLU A 286 22.66 1.58 23.61
C GLU A 286 21.84 2.87 23.42
N LEU A 287 22.16 3.66 22.39
CA LEU A 287 21.37 4.83 22.02
C LEU A 287 20.10 4.47 21.25
N LEU A 288 19.98 3.21 20.78
CA LEU A 288 18.75 2.72 20.20
C LEU A 288 17.71 2.70 21.34
N GLY A 289 16.64 3.48 21.16
CA GLY A 289 15.58 3.58 22.16
C GLY A 289 14.80 2.27 22.31
N ASN A 290 13.52 2.39 22.65
CA ASN A 290 12.68 1.22 22.84
C ASN A 290 12.54 0.43 21.51
N ALA A 291 12.86 -0.87 21.53
CA ALA A 291 12.67 -1.77 20.40
C ALA A 291 11.21 -1.81 19.91
N ALA A 292 10.24 -1.66 20.83
CA ALA A 292 8.83 -1.49 20.49
C ALA A 292 8.64 -0.29 19.53
N GLY A 293 9.37 0.80 19.73
CA GLY A 293 9.35 1.98 18.85
C GLY A 293 9.78 1.71 17.41
N VAL A 294 10.82 0.89 17.24
CA VAL A 294 11.28 0.46 15.91
C VAL A 294 10.23 -0.43 15.24
N LEU A 295 9.69 -1.39 15.97
CA LEU A 295 8.66 -2.32 15.50
C LEU A 295 7.34 -1.59 15.20
N ALA A 296 7.03 -0.53 15.95
CA ALA A 296 5.87 0.33 15.79
C ALA A 296 5.95 1.30 14.62
N CYS A 297 7.10 1.46 13.95
CA CYS A 297 7.20 2.35 12.79
C CYS A 297 6.29 1.88 11.63
N SER A 298 5.66 2.78 10.86
CA SER A 298 4.94 2.41 9.61
C SER A 298 5.83 2.40 8.38
N SER A 299 7.07 2.87 8.50
CA SER A 299 7.98 3.11 7.36
C SER A 299 7.43 4.12 6.33
N CYS A 300 6.51 5.01 6.72
CA CYS A 300 5.89 6.00 5.82
C CYS A 300 6.86 7.04 5.22
N GLY A 301 8.08 7.16 5.71
CA GLY A 301 9.05 8.09 5.10
C GLY A 301 8.87 9.57 5.43
N LEU A 302 7.86 9.99 6.20
CA LEU A 302 7.70 11.41 6.57
C LEU A 302 8.96 12.01 7.23
N CYS A 303 9.62 11.22 8.08
CA CYS A 303 10.88 11.63 8.71
C CYS A 303 12.04 11.85 7.72
N THR A 304 12.05 11.13 6.61
CA THR A 304 13.05 11.22 5.53
C THR A 304 12.69 12.33 4.54
N ASN A 305 11.44 12.34 4.10
CA ASN A 305 10.98 13.18 2.99
C ASN A 305 10.62 14.61 3.40
N PHE A 306 10.40 14.84 4.71
CA PHE A 306 9.97 16.15 5.21
C PHE A 306 10.73 16.62 6.44
N ALA A 307 10.93 15.74 7.44
CA ALA A 307 11.42 16.19 8.74
C ALA A 307 12.95 16.42 8.80
N CYS A 308 13.74 15.63 8.07
CA CYS A 308 15.19 15.72 8.15
C CYS A 308 15.74 16.85 7.27
N GLU A 309 16.17 17.95 7.88
CA GLU A 309 16.74 19.08 7.15
C GLU A 309 18.13 18.80 6.56
N MET A 310 18.81 17.77 7.06
CA MET A 310 20.11 17.33 6.54
C MET A 310 19.99 16.37 5.35
N GLY A 311 18.77 16.04 4.91
CA GLY A 311 18.55 15.11 3.80
C GLY A 311 18.96 13.66 4.08
N LEU A 312 18.95 13.26 5.37
CA LEU A 312 19.19 11.87 5.78
C LEU A 312 17.89 11.04 5.70
N THR A 313 18.03 9.73 5.85
CA THR A 313 16.97 8.74 5.62
C THR A 313 16.52 7.98 6.88
N PRO A 314 15.99 8.65 7.94
CA PRO A 314 15.58 7.95 9.17
C PRO A 314 14.59 6.79 8.95
N SER A 315 13.69 6.89 7.96
CA SER A 315 12.76 5.78 7.68
C SER A 315 13.45 4.52 7.16
N VAL A 316 14.54 4.66 6.42
CA VAL A 316 15.34 3.54 5.91
C VAL A 316 16.07 2.88 7.07
N VAL A 317 16.68 3.69 7.93
CA VAL A 317 17.32 3.22 9.18
C VAL A 317 16.33 2.46 10.07
N MET A 318 15.14 3.02 10.30
CA MET A 318 14.10 2.36 11.09
C MET A 318 13.64 1.04 10.46
N THR A 319 13.56 0.99 9.12
CA THR A 319 13.15 -0.23 8.39
C THR A 319 14.23 -1.31 8.48
N MET A 320 15.50 -0.95 8.36
CA MET A 320 16.64 -1.85 8.53
C MET A 320 16.65 -2.46 9.94
N LEU A 321 16.60 -1.61 10.97
CA LEU A 321 16.58 -2.05 12.36
C LEU A 321 15.36 -2.94 12.66
N LYS A 322 14.20 -2.64 12.08
CA LYS A 322 13.01 -3.49 12.20
C LYS A 322 13.26 -4.89 11.62
N GLN A 323 13.93 -4.99 10.47
CA GLN A 323 14.26 -6.28 9.87
C GLN A 323 15.25 -7.06 10.74
N GLU A 324 16.25 -6.40 11.30
CA GLU A 324 17.23 -7.00 12.23
C GLU A 324 16.56 -7.53 13.50
N LEU A 325 15.74 -6.70 14.16
CA LEU A 325 14.96 -7.11 15.34
C LEU A 325 14.02 -8.28 15.02
N GLY A 326 13.39 -8.25 13.85
CA GLY A 326 12.55 -9.35 13.37
C GLY A 326 13.32 -10.66 13.18
N ARG A 327 14.52 -10.62 12.57
CA ARG A 327 15.41 -11.78 12.42
C ARG A 327 15.91 -12.31 13.76
N ALA A 328 16.14 -11.42 14.73
CA ALA A 328 16.49 -11.78 16.10
C ALA A 328 15.30 -12.31 16.93
N GLY A 329 14.09 -12.35 16.36
CA GLY A 329 12.89 -12.85 17.04
C GLY A 329 12.35 -11.92 18.11
N VAL A 330 12.76 -10.65 18.14
CA VAL A 330 12.32 -9.67 19.14
C VAL A 330 10.83 -9.37 18.93
N ARG A 331 10.05 -9.53 20.00
CA ARG A 331 8.61 -9.23 20.03
C ARG A 331 8.37 -7.96 20.84
N PRO A 332 7.47 -7.08 20.39
CA PRO A 332 7.15 -5.88 21.15
C PRO A 332 6.32 -6.26 22.38
N VAL A 333 6.56 -5.57 23.49
CA VAL A 333 5.62 -5.56 24.62
C VAL A 333 4.61 -4.44 24.33
N PRO A 334 3.31 -4.74 24.21
CA PRO A 334 2.29 -3.74 23.96
C PRO A 334 2.23 -2.69 25.09
N GLU A 335 2.03 -1.44 24.71
CA GLU A 335 1.86 -0.33 25.65
C GLU A 335 0.48 -0.42 26.33
N THR A 336 0.41 -0.12 27.63
CA THR A 336 -0.82 -0.11 28.43
C THR A 336 -1.45 1.27 28.55
N ASP A 337 -0.63 2.32 28.62
CA ASP A 337 -1.03 3.69 28.90
C ASP A 337 -0.64 4.61 27.74
N ILE A 338 -1.38 4.50 26.63
CA ILE A 338 -1.15 5.32 25.45
C ILE A 338 -1.91 6.64 25.59
N VAL A 339 -1.17 7.75 25.63
CA VAL A 339 -1.74 9.10 25.66
C VAL A 339 -1.29 9.84 24.39
N PRO A 340 -2.21 10.10 23.45
CA PRO A 340 -1.93 10.99 22.32
C PRO A 340 -1.51 12.38 22.80
N GLU A 341 -0.59 13.00 22.08
CA GLU A 341 -0.17 14.37 22.35
C GLU A 341 -1.34 15.35 22.13
N PRO A 342 -1.55 16.33 23.01
CA PRO A 342 -2.64 17.31 22.86
C PRO A 342 -2.61 18.09 21.55
N TRP A 343 -1.42 18.24 20.96
CA TRP A 343 -1.17 19.05 19.76
C TRP A 343 -0.93 18.18 18.51
N LEU A 344 -1.41 16.93 18.50
CA LEU A 344 -1.23 16.00 17.38
C LEU A 344 -1.64 16.61 16.04
N VAL A 345 -2.79 17.29 15.98
CA VAL A 345 -3.30 17.94 14.77
C VAL A 345 -2.33 19.02 14.26
N ALA A 346 -1.64 19.75 15.14
CA ALA A 346 -0.67 20.76 14.74
C ALA A 346 0.62 20.19 14.11
N LYS A 347 0.81 18.87 14.16
CA LYS A 347 1.94 18.14 13.56
C LYS A 347 1.61 17.57 12.19
N GLU A 348 0.35 17.67 11.76
CA GLU A 348 -0.09 17.21 10.45
C GLU A 348 0.65 17.95 9.33
N VAL A 349 1.19 17.18 8.38
CA VAL A 349 1.93 17.74 7.25
C VAL A 349 1.03 17.76 6.01
N PRO A 350 0.71 18.95 5.47
CA PRO A 350 -0.07 19.03 4.24
C PRO A 350 0.65 18.32 3.10
N VAL A 351 -0.09 17.50 2.34
CA VAL A 351 0.45 16.71 1.22
C VAL A 351 1.13 17.60 0.18
N SER A 352 0.60 18.80 -0.06
CA SER A 352 1.19 19.81 -0.96
C SER A 352 2.59 20.25 -0.54
N ARG A 353 2.81 20.49 0.76
CA ARG A 353 4.13 20.85 1.30
C ARG A 353 5.10 19.69 1.25
N LEU A 354 4.62 18.47 1.51
CA LEU A 354 5.40 17.26 1.37
C LEU A 354 5.88 17.08 -0.08
N MET A 355 4.98 17.22 -1.07
CA MET A 355 5.35 17.16 -2.50
C MET A 355 6.40 18.22 -2.86
N ALA A 356 6.23 19.46 -2.40
CA ALA A 356 7.20 20.52 -2.65
C ALA A 356 8.59 20.17 -2.09
N ARG A 357 8.65 19.64 -0.85
CA ARG A 357 9.91 19.22 -0.22
C ARG A 357 10.59 18.06 -0.95
N MET A 358 9.80 17.18 -1.58
CA MET A 358 10.28 16.06 -2.37
C MET A 358 10.64 16.42 -3.82
N HIS A 359 10.48 17.69 -4.23
CA HIS A 359 10.63 18.16 -5.61
C HIS A 359 9.62 17.57 -6.59
N LEU A 360 8.43 17.22 -6.11
CA LEU A 360 7.39 16.55 -6.91
C LEU A 360 6.26 17.48 -7.37
N SER A 361 6.27 18.76 -6.99
CA SER A 361 5.21 19.70 -7.35
C SER A 361 5.00 19.82 -8.87
N GLY A 362 6.07 19.74 -9.66
CA GLY A 362 6.00 19.79 -11.13
C GLY A 362 5.36 18.55 -11.77
N TYR A 363 5.24 17.45 -11.04
CA TYR A 363 4.61 16.21 -11.50
C TYR A 363 3.19 16.03 -10.97
N ASN A 364 2.69 16.97 -10.15
CA ASN A 364 1.35 16.88 -9.57
C ASN A 364 0.28 17.20 -10.62
N SER A 365 -0.11 16.18 -11.36
CA SER A 365 -1.17 16.20 -12.37
C SER A 365 -2.42 15.45 -11.88
N PRO A 366 -3.62 15.71 -12.45
CA PRO A 366 -4.85 15.02 -12.05
C PRO A 366 -4.82 13.50 -12.25
N ALA A 367 -4.06 13.00 -13.24
CA ALA A 367 -3.96 11.58 -13.59
C ALA A 367 -5.33 10.85 -13.64
N PRO A 368 -6.28 11.33 -14.46
CA PRO A 368 -7.67 10.87 -14.48
C PRO A 368 -7.77 9.40 -14.89
N TYR A 369 -8.93 8.79 -14.62
CA TYR A 369 -9.22 7.45 -15.10
C TYR A 369 -9.25 7.43 -16.64
N SER A 370 -8.64 6.41 -17.24
CA SER A 370 -8.62 6.21 -18.68
C SER A 370 -9.10 4.81 -19.04
N GLU A 371 -9.92 4.73 -20.10
CA GLU A 371 -10.36 3.46 -20.69
C GLU A 371 -9.28 2.80 -21.55
N ARG A 372 -8.10 3.41 -21.69
CA ARG A 372 -6.96 2.81 -22.39
C ARG A 372 -6.61 1.48 -21.73
N THR A 373 -6.51 0.46 -22.57
CA THR A 373 -6.24 -0.92 -22.18
C THR A 373 -5.02 -1.45 -22.93
N VAL A 374 -4.36 -2.43 -22.33
CA VAL A 374 -3.28 -3.20 -22.93
C VAL A 374 -3.74 -4.65 -23.09
N THR A 375 -3.52 -5.21 -24.28
CA THR A 375 -3.68 -6.64 -24.54
C THR A 375 -2.28 -7.25 -24.64
N PRO A 376 -1.69 -7.67 -23.51
CA PRO A 376 -0.32 -8.13 -23.51
C PRO A 376 -0.21 -9.47 -24.26
N ARG A 377 0.85 -9.62 -25.05
CA ARG A 377 1.17 -10.91 -25.69
C ARG A 377 1.60 -11.95 -24.67
N GLU A 378 2.19 -11.51 -23.57
CA GLU A 378 2.69 -12.35 -22.51
C GLU A 378 2.44 -11.68 -21.16
N VAL A 379 2.06 -12.46 -20.15
CA VAL A 379 2.01 -12.02 -18.75
C VAL A 379 2.88 -12.92 -17.88
N ARG A 380 3.63 -12.31 -16.98
CA ARG A 380 4.46 -12.98 -15.97
C ARG A 380 3.78 -12.85 -14.62
N LEU A 381 3.37 -13.96 -14.03
CA LEU A 381 2.55 -14.00 -12.82
C LEU A 381 3.36 -14.56 -11.65
N PRO A 382 3.97 -13.70 -10.80
CA PRO A 382 4.70 -14.17 -9.63
C PRO A 382 3.78 -14.93 -8.70
N LEU A 383 4.26 -16.05 -8.14
CA LEU A 383 3.54 -16.86 -7.16
C LEU A 383 3.46 -16.17 -5.78
N LYS A 384 4.32 -15.18 -5.54
CA LYS A 384 4.41 -14.43 -4.29
C LYS A 384 3.97 -12.98 -4.50
N GLN A 385 2.66 -12.73 -4.33
CA GLN A 385 2.05 -11.39 -4.45
C GLN A 385 1.33 -10.93 -3.16
N HIS A 386 1.67 -11.57 -2.03
CA HIS A 386 0.97 -11.40 -0.77
C HIS A 386 1.85 -11.79 0.43
N VAL A 387 1.40 -11.44 1.64
CA VAL A 387 1.98 -11.96 2.89
C VAL A 387 1.69 -13.46 3.02
N GLY A 388 2.63 -14.25 3.55
CA GLY A 388 2.48 -15.71 3.71
C GLY A 388 3.40 -16.55 2.82
N ARG A 389 3.05 -17.79 2.49
CA ARG A 389 3.85 -18.64 1.59
C ARG A 389 3.47 -18.40 0.11
N PRO A 390 4.39 -18.47 -0.86
CA PRO A 390 4.04 -18.40 -2.28
C PRO A 390 2.94 -19.41 -2.66
N ALA A 391 2.10 -19.07 -3.64
CA ALA A 391 1.10 -19.97 -4.18
C ALA A 391 1.75 -21.16 -4.92
N GLU A 392 1.11 -22.33 -4.90
CA GLU A 392 1.58 -23.53 -5.57
C GLU A 392 0.91 -23.67 -6.94
N PRO A 393 1.67 -23.75 -8.06
CA PRO A 393 1.10 -23.94 -9.39
C PRO A 393 0.23 -25.20 -9.46
N VAL A 394 -0.90 -25.09 -10.14
CA VAL A 394 -1.80 -26.23 -10.46
C VAL A 394 -1.86 -26.53 -11.96
N VAL A 395 -1.09 -25.80 -12.75
CA VAL A 395 -0.96 -25.94 -14.21
C VAL A 395 0.46 -26.34 -14.58
N ARG A 396 0.62 -26.85 -15.81
CA ARG A 396 1.89 -27.30 -16.38
C ARG A 396 2.17 -26.57 -17.70
N VAL A 397 3.45 -26.51 -18.08
CA VAL A 397 3.85 -25.97 -19.38
C VAL A 397 3.12 -26.70 -20.50
N GLY A 398 2.55 -25.93 -21.42
CA GLY A 398 1.73 -26.43 -22.52
C GLY A 398 0.23 -26.43 -22.24
N ASP A 399 -0.24 -26.28 -20.99
CA ASP A 399 -1.66 -26.23 -20.68
C ASP A 399 -2.32 -25.00 -21.29
N ARG A 400 -3.57 -25.16 -21.75
CA ARG A 400 -4.44 -24.05 -22.17
C ARG A 400 -5.29 -23.59 -20.99
N VAL A 401 -5.35 -22.29 -20.78
CA VAL A 401 -6.10 -21.67 -19.68
C VAL A 401 -7.05 -20.60 -20.20
N ALA A 402 -8.26 -20.58 -19.65
CA ALA A 402 -9.20 -19.49 -19.88
C ALA A 402 -8.87 -18.29 -18.97
N LYS A 403 -9.25 -17.07 -19.38
CA LYS A 403 -9.17 -15.88 -18.52
C LYS A 403 -9.99 -16.15 -17.23
N GLY A 404 -9.38 -15.92 -16.07
CA GLY A 404 -9.96 -16.20 -14.76
C GLY A 404 -9.76 -17.63 -14.25
N ALA A 405 -9.15 -18.55 -15.01
CA ALA A 405 -8.87 -19.89 -14.53
C ALA A 405 -7.89 -19.88 -13.34
N LEU A 406 -8.10 -20.76 -12.35
CA LEU A 406 -7.17 -20.97 -11.25
C LEU A 406 -5.87 -21.58 -11.78
N ILE A 407 -4.73 -20.92 -11.54
CA ILE A 407 -3.40 -21.38 -12.00
C ILE A 407 -2.42 -21.66 -10.85
N ALA A 408 -2.66 -21.09 -9.67
CA ALA A 408 -1.95 -21.49 -8.46
C ALA A 408 -2.85 -21.40 -7.23
N ARG A 409 -2.74 -22.39 -6.34
CA ARG A 409 -3.54 -22.52 -5.11
C ARG A 409 -2.75 -22.10 -3.88
N ILE A 410 -3.47 -21.81 -2.80
CA ILE A 410 -2.86 -21.58 -1.49
C ILE A 410 -2.32 -22.92 -0.98
N PRO A 411 -1.05 -23.00 -0.54
CA PRO A 411 -0.53 -24.21 0.11
C PRO A 411 -1.38 -24.61 1.31
N GLU A 412 -1.48 -25.90 1.57
CA GLU A 412 -2.26 -26.40 2.72
C GLU A 412 -1.74 -25.80 4.04
N ASN A 413 -2.69 -25.43 4.91
CA ASN A 413 -2.44 -24.82 6.23
C ASN A 413 -1.51 -23.60 6.21
N ALA A 414 -1.41 -22.90 5.08
CA ALA A 414 -0.59 -21.71 4.95
C ALA A 414 -1.43 -20.44 4.84
N LEU A 415 -0.87 -19.33 5.35
CA LEU A 415 -1.30 -18.00 4.98
C LEU A 415 -0.93 -17.77 3.50
N GLY A 416 -1.89 -17.39 2.66
CA GLY A 416 -1.61 -17.01 1.28
C GLY A 416 -2.85 -16.62 0.49
N ALA A 417 -2.74 -16.45 -0.83
CA ALA A 417 -3.88 -16.19 -1.70
C ALA A 417 -3.73 -16.91 -3.05
N ALA A 418 -4.85 -17.32 -3.64
CA ALA A 418 -4.88 -17.97 -4.94
C ALA A 418 -4.47 -17.01 -6.08
N LEU A 419 -4.01 -17.57 -7.19
CA LEU A 419 -3.60 -16.85 -8.40
C LEU A 419 -4.36 -17.39 -9.60
N HIS A 420 -4.80 -16.47 -10.47
CA HIS A 420 -5.65 -16.76 -11.61
C HIS A 420 -5.02 -16.21 -12.89
N ALA A 421 -5.37 -16.82 -14.02
CA ALA A 421 -4.93 -16.38 -15.34
C ALA A 421 -5.57 -15.02 -15.68
N SER A 422 -4.74 -13.99 -15.88
CA SER A 422 -5.21 -12.65 -16.24
C SER A 422 -5.57 -12.48 -17.71
N ILE A 423 -5.06 -13.38 -18.55
CA ILE A 423 -5.40 -13.52 -19.97
C ILE A 423 -5.76 -14.98 -20.27
N ALA A 424 -6.50 -15.19 -21.35
CA ALA A 424 -6.62 -16.54 -21.93
C ALA A 424 -5.37 -16.83 -22.76
N GLY A 425 -4.93 -18.09 -22.80
CA GLY A 425 -3.75 -18.46 -23.58
C GLY A 425 -3.14 -19.79 -23.15
N ARG A 426 -1.84 -19.94 -23.40
CA ARG A 426 -1.07 -21.14 -23.08
C ARG A 426 0.00 -20.85 -22.02
N VAL A 427 0.19 -21.78 -21.10
CA VAL A 427 1.28 -21.74 -20.12
C VAL A 427 2.61 -21.99 -20.85
N SER A 428 3.45 -20.97 -20.96
CA SER A 428 4.75 -21.05 -21.62
C SER A 428 5.89 -21.41 -20.67
N ALA A 429 5.79 -21.03 -19.38
CA ALA A 429 6.77 -21.39 -18.36
C ALA A 429 6.15 -21.51 -16.95
N VAL A 430 6.74 -22.37 -16.12
CA VAL A 430 6.47 -22.51 -14.68
C VAL A 430 7.81 -22.75 -13.98
N ASP A 431 8.35 -21.77 -13.25
CA ASP A 431 9.73 -21.81 -12.73
C ASP A 431 9.86 -21.76 -11.20
N GLY A 432 8.83 -22.22 -10.47
CA GLY A 432 8.82 -22.26 -9.00
C GLY A 432 8.69 -20.89 -8.33
N GLN A 433 8.88 -19.79 -9.07
CA GLN A 433 8.66 -18.42 -8.61
C GLN A 433 7.56 -17.71 -9.43
N THR A 434 7.42 -18.06 -10.70
CA THR A 434 6.55 -17.38 -11.67
C THR A 434 5.85 -18.38 -12.58
N ILE A 435 4.64 -18.04 -13.02
CA ILE A 435 3.95 -18.67 -14.15
C ILE A 435 3.92 -17.67 -15.30
N VAL A 436 4.28 -18.09 -16.51
CA VAL A 436 4.21 -17.24 -17.71
C VAL A 436 3.11 -17.76 -18.62
N LEU A 437 2.23 -16.85 -19.05
CA LEU A 437 1.16 -17.13 -20.01
C LEU A 437 1.39 -16.33 -21.28
N THR A 438 1.29 -16.98 -22.43
CA THR A 438 1.31 -16.33 -23.75
C THR A 438 -0.11 -16.34 -24.32
N GLY A 439 -0.60 -15.17 -24.73
CA GLY A 439 -1.92 -15.01 -25.34
C GLY A 439 -2.03 -15.77 -26.66
N GLU A 440 -3.20 -16.35 -26.92
CA GLU A 440 -3.56 -16.96 -28.21
C GLU A 440 -4.42 -16.01 -29.05
#